data_AF-A0A4S2MCX7-F1
#
_entry.id   AF-A0A4S2MCX7-F1
#
_cell.length_a   1.000
_cell.length_b   1.000
_cell.length_c   1.000
_cell.angle_alpha   90.00
_cell.angle_beta   90.00
_cell.angle_gamma   90.00
#
_symmetry.space_group_name_H-M   'P 1'
#
loop_
_entity.id
_entity.type
_entity.pdbx_description
1 polymer ?
#
loop_
_entity_poly.entity_id
_entity_poly.type
_entity_poly.pdbx_seq_one_letter_code
_entity_poly.pdbx_strand_id
1 'polypeptide(L)'
;MLECMVVNDTHELWRFWINRMKGPRAVSPKQEHITSIILDNAGPELVADLCLAEFLIRSQLTSRVVFYPKCIPWFVSDVTATDIDWLLKVGLSTEFLPGPIGVLAHTWACRWTERFESGEFLVRNSTFWTLPCDFAELAANERTLLDALTQSDVVVFKGDLNYRKLVGDRSWIPDNPQHKLNAFRPMQLGRTVSSDGLIDCKCTPVSESTSDSRMPPLGAPVDCRCHNESSPSSPPLVIALRVAKADVAVGLSPEMLRKVTTESSDWWTLGRYGFVQLISPLYFG
;
A
#
# COMPACT_ATOMS: atom_id res chain seq x y z
N MET A 1 17.99 5.93 9.32
CA MET A 1 16.67 5.70 8.69
C MET A 1 15.73 4.87 9.56
N LEU A 2 16.15 3.72 10.10
CA LEU A 2 15.29 2.88 10.96
C LEU A 2 14.83 3.55 12.27
N GLU A 3 15.61 4.49 12.81
CA GLU A 3 15.30 5.15 14.09
C GLU A 3 14.02 6.00 14.09
N CYS A 4 13.55 6.43 12.91
CA CYS A 4 12.34 7.24 12.76
C CYS A 4 11.12 6.41 12.32
N MET A 5 11.25 5.10 12.15
CA MET A 5 10.12 4.22 11.82
C MET A 5 9.36 3.86 13.09
N VAL A 6 8.11 4.32 13.20
CA VAL A 6 7.28 4.09 14.40
C VAL A 6 6.38 2.87 14.27
N VAL A 7 6.10 2.45 13.03
CA VAL A 7 5.55 1.14 12.68
C VAL A 7 6.35 0.62 11.49
N ASN A 8 6.85 -0.61 11.60
CA ASN A 8 7.72 -1.20 10.59
C ASN A 8 7.42 -2.68 10.36
N ASP A 9 6.43 -2.94 9.51
CA ASP A 9 6.00 -4.27 9.11
C ASP A 9 6.82 -4.79 7.90
N THR A 10 7.98 -4.20 7.57
CA THR A 10 8.76 -4.54 6.36
C THR A 10 9.13 -6.02 6.29
N HIS A 11 9.45 -6.66 7.43
CA HIS A 11 9.78 -8.09 7.48
C HIS A 11 8.59 -8.96 7.08
N GLU A 12 7.43 -8.74 7.72
CA GLU A 12 6.21 -9.48 7.40
C GLU A 12 5.73 -9.17 5.97
N LEU A 13 5.84 -7.91 5.55
CA LEU A 13 5.53 -7.50 4.19
C LEU A 13 6.34 -8.31 3.17
N TRP A 14 7.67 -8.36 3.32
CA TRP A 14 8.53 -9.12 2.42
C TRP A 14 8.17 -10.60 2.41
N ARG A 15 7.95 -11.19 3.59
CA ARG A 15 7.58 -12.60 3.75
C ARG A 15 6.26 -12.91 3.04
N PHE A 16 5.21 -12.11 3.29
CA PHE A 16 3.87 -12.32 2.73
C PHE A 16 3.89 -12.14 1.22
N TRP A 17 4.59 -11.11 0.73
CA TRP A 17 4.71 -10.84 -0.70
C TRP A 17 5.39 -12.01 -1.41
N ILE A 18 6.56 -12.46 -0.94
CA ILE A 18 7.29 -13.58 -1.55
C ILE A 18 6.49 -14.87 -1.51
N ASN A 19 5.81 -15.16 -0.39
CA ASN A 19 4.97 -16.34 -0.28
C ASN A 19 3.86 -16.34 -1.34
N ARG A 20 3.20 -15.21 -1.56
CA ARG A 20 2.16 -15.06 -2.59
C ARG A 20 2.68 -15.35 -3.98
N MET A 21 3.86 -14.81 -4.31
CA MET A 21 4.49 -15.01 -5.61
C MET A 21 4.98 -16.44 -5.84
N LYS A 22 5.25 -17.21 -4.78
CA LYS A 22 5.71 -18.60 -4.90
C LYS A 22 4.61 -19.60 -5.27
N GLY A 23 3.32 -19.28 -5.04
CA GLY A 23 2.14 -20.11 -5.38
C GLY A 23 2.19 -21.57 -4.87
N PRO A 24 1.08 -22.33 -4.92
CA PRO A 24 1.19 -23.79 -4.98
C PRO A 24 1.83 -24.16 -6.33
N ARG A 25 2.84 -25.05 -6.34
CA ARG A 25 3.59 -25.50 -7.54
C ARG A 25 2.75 -26.11 -8.70
N ALA A 26 1.43 -26.00 -8.68
CA ALA A 26 0.51 -26.74 -9.53
C ALA A 26 -0.51 -25.89 -10.32
N VAL A 27 -0.42 -24.54 -10.34
CA VAL A 27 -1.35 -23.71 -11.14
C VAL A 27 -0.63 -23.04 -12.29
N SER A 28 -1.19 -23.23 -13.49
CA SER A 28 -0.81 -22.85 -14.86
C SER A 28 0.28 -21.77 -15.12
N PRO A 29 1.01 -21.83 -16.26
CA PRO A 29 2.15 -20.96 -16.57
C PRO A 29 1.87 -19.47 -16.88
N LYS A 30 0.72 -18.90 -16.48
CA LYS A 30 0.33 -17.51 -16.80
C LYS A 30 -0.58 -16.86 -15.74
N GLN A 31 -0.25 -16.97 -14.46
CA GLN A 31 -0.96 -16.15 -13.47
C GLN A 31 -0.38 -14.74 -13.48
N GLU A 32 -1.20 -13.76 -13.84
CA GLU A 32 -0.83 -12.35 -13.77
C GLU A 32 -0.78 -11.91 -12.30
N HIS A 33 0.29 -11.23 -11.91
CA HIS A 33 0.45 -10.64 -10.59
C HIS A 33 0.40 -9.12 -10.66
N ILE A 34 -0.57 -8.52 -9.97
CA ILE A 34 -0.91 -7.10 -10.09
C ILE A 34 -0.59 -6.37 -8.78
N THR A 35 0.26 -5.35 -8.87
CA THR A 35 0.49 -4.39 -7.78
C THR A 35 -0.20 -3.08 -8.11
N SER A 36 -1.11 -2.63 -7.25
CA SER A 36 -1.76 -1.33 -7.35
C SER A 36 -1.07 -0.32 -6.44
N ILE A 37 -0.74 0.87 -6.95
CA ILE A 37 -0.13 1.97 -6.19
C ILE A 37 -1.04 3.19 -6.24
N ILE A 38 -1.59 3.57 -5.09
CA ILE A 38 -2.37 4.79 -4.91
C ILE A 38 -1.40 5.91 -4.56
N LEU A 39 -1.21 6.83 -5.50
CA LEU A 39 -0.14 7.82 -5.46
C LEU A 39 -0.45 8.98 -4.50
N ASP A 40 0.63 9.57 -3.97
CA ASP A 40 0.63 10.83 -3.21
C ASP A 40 1.25 11.91 -4.08
N ASN A 41 2.51 12.31 -3.86
CA ASN A 41 3.10 13.49 -4.51
C ASN A 41 3.84 13.21 -5.83
N ALA A 42 3.81 14.21 -6.72
CA ALA A 42 4.63 14.28 -7.91
C ALA A 42 6.11 14.57 -7.60
N GLY A 43 6.92 14.70 -8.65
CA GLY A 43 8.35 15.00 -8.52
C GLY A 43 9.14 13.82 -7.93
N PRO A 44 10.04 14.06 -6.94
CA PRO A 44 10.93 13.00 -6.43
C PRO A 44 10.21 11.78 -5.85
N GLU A 45 9.02 11.96 -5.27
CA GLU A 45 8.25 10.84 -4.72
C GLU A 45 7.71 9.94 -5.85
N LEU A 46 7.15 10.52 -6.91
CA LEU A 46 6.73 9.77 -8.09
C LEU A 46 7.90 9.03 -8.76
N VAL A 47 9.10 9.65 -8.82
CA VAL A 47 10.31 8.96 -9.31
C VAL A 47 10.64 7.75 -8.44
N ALA A 48 10.56 7.87 -7.12
CA ALA A 48 10.79 6.75 -6.21
C ALA A 48 9.75 5.62 -6.39
N ASP A 49 8.49 5.97 -6.66
CA ASP A 49 7.42 5.01 -6.92
C ASP A 49 7.63 4.28 -8.25
N LEU A 50 8.11 4.95 -9.30
CA LEU A 50 8.50 4.33 -10.57
C LEU A 50 9.72 3.41 -10.42
N CYS A 51 10.70 3.80 -9.60
CA CYS A 51 11.83 2.93 -9.24
C CYS A 51 11.37 1.66 -8.52
N LEU A 52 10.44 1.79 -7.55
CA LEU A 52 9.85 0.64 -6.86
C LEU A 52 9.11 -0.26 -7.84
N ALA A 53 8.27 0.31 -8.71
CA ALA A 53 7.53 -0.44 -9.72
C ALA A 53 8.46 -1.22 -10.67
N GLU A 54 9.53 -0.59 -11.15
CA GLU A 54 10.52 -1.25 -12.02
C GLU A 54 11.27 -2.36 -11.28
N PHE A 55 11.62 -2.15 -10.01
CA PHE A 55 12.20 -3.19 -9.17
C PHE A 55 11.27 -4.40 -9.03
N LEU A 56 9.97 -4.18 -8.81
CA LEU A 56 8.99 -5.25 -8.67
C LEU A 56 8.83 -6.07 -9.95
N ILE A 57 8.73 -5.41 -11.11
CA ILE A 57 8.69 -6.07 -12.43
C ILE A 57 9.97 -6.88 -12.65
N ARG A 58 11.14 -6.26 -12.44
CA ARG A 58 12.44 -6.90 -12.69
C ARG A 58 12.75 -8.07 -11.77
N SER A 59 12.24 -8.01 -10.55
CA SER A 59 12.37 -9.09 -9.56
C SER A 59 11.32 -10.18 -9.74
N GLN A 60 10.45 -10.08 -10.76
CA GLN A 60 9.33 -11.00 -11.00
C GLN A 60 8.39 -11.11 -9.79
N LEU A 61 8.30 -10.03 -9.00
CA LEU A 61 7.39 -9.91 -7.85
C LEU A 61 6.01 -9.38 -8.25
N THR A 62 5.88 -8.92 -9.49
CA THR A 62 4.64 -8.52 -10.12
C THR A 62 4.85 -8.62 -11.64
N SER A 63 3.79 -8.86 -12.40
CA SER A 63 3.82 -8.77 -13.87
C SER A 63 3.22 -7.47 -14.38
N ARG A 64 2.42 -6.78 -13.56
CA ARG A 64 1.81 -5.48 -13.89
C ARG A 64 1.74 -4.57 -12.66
N VAL A 65 2.00 -3.28 -12.86
CA VAL A 65 1.81 -2.23 -11.86
C VAL A 65 0.75 -1.25 -12.35
N VAL A 66 -0.28 -1.02 -11.53
CA VAL A 66 -1.36 -0.07 -11.82
C VAL A 66 -1.22 1.14 -10.90
N PHE A 67 -0.98 2.31 -11.49
CA PHE A 67 -0.88 3.59 -10.80
C PHE A 67 -2.25 4.29 -10.77
N TYR A 68 -2.63 4.76 -9.59
CA TYR A 68 -3.87 5.52 -9.37
C TYR A 68 -3.52 6.95 -8.97
N PRO A 69 -3.44 7.87 -9.94
CA PRO A 69 -3.30 9.30 -9.68
C PRO A 69 -4.66 9.95 -9.35
N LYS A 70 -4.61 11.22 -8.95
CA LYS A 70 -5.78 12.09 -8.77
C LYS A 70 -6.30 12.58 -10.13
N CYS A 71 -7.62 12.80 -10.22
CA CYS A 71 -8.26 13.25 -11.46
C CYS A 71 -8.17 14.77 -11.70
N ILE A 72 -7.87 15.53 -10.66
CA ILE A 72 -7.79 17.00 -10.68
C ILE A 72 -6.58 17.43 -9.82
N PRO A 73 -6.07 18.68 -9.99
CA PRO A 73 -5.11 19.24 -9.05
C PRO A 73 -5.64 19.11 -7.62
N TRP A 74 -4.87 18.46 -6.76
CA TRP A 74 -5.31 18.04 -5.44
C TRP A 74 -4.16 18.17 -4.46
N PHE A 75 -4.44 18.71 -3.26
CA PHE A 75 -3.44 18.87 -2.19
C PHE A 75 -2.07 19.42 -2.63
N VAL A 76 -2.09 20.37 -3.57
CA VAL A 76 -0.93 21.07 -4.17
C VAL A 76 -0.04 20.17 -5.02
N SER A 77 0.49 19.08 -4.46
CA SER A 77 1.51 18.24 -5.07
C SER A 77 1.04 16.86 -5.48
N ASP A 78 -0.24 16.50 -5.27
CA ASP A 78 -0.68 15.16 -5.61
C ASP A 78 -0.56 14.87 -7.12
N VAL A 79 -0.09 13.66 -7.45
CA VAL A 79 0.09 13.22 -8.84
C VAL A 79 -1.25 13.18 -9.56
N THR A 80 -1.33 13.85 -10.70
CA THR A 80 -2.34 13.63 -11.74
C THR A 80 -1.76 12.79 -12.89
N ALA A 81 -2.61 12.24 -13.76
CA ALA A 81 -2.13 11.52 -14.94
C ALA A 81 -1.21 12.38 -15.84
N THR A 82 -1.49 13.69 -15.91
CA THR A 82 -0.67 14.65 -16.67
C THR A 82 0.72 14.82 -16.06
N ASP A 83 0.86 14.72 -14.74
CA ASP A 83 2.17 14.84 -14.07
C ASP A 83 3.07 13.64 -14.37
N ILE A 84 2.49 12.44 -14.53
CA ILE A 84 3.24 11.25 -15.00
C ILE A 84 3.75 11.48 -16.42
N ASP A 85 2.88 11.95 -17.32
CA ASP A 85 3.25 12.23 -18.71
C ASP A 85 4.35 13.31 -18.80
N TRP A 86 4.18 14.40 -18.05
CA TRP A 86 5.14 15.49 -17.97
C TRP A 86 6.48 15.03 -17.40
N LEU A 87 6.48 14.22 -16.33
CA LEU A 87 7.71 13.71 -15.73
C LEU A 87 8.53 12.91 -16.74
N LEU A 88 7.89 12.00 -17.47
CA LEU A 88 8.57 11.13 -18.43
C LEU A 88 9.06 11.88 -19.68
N LYS A 89 8.25 12.81 -20.21
CA LYS A 89 8.58 13.53 -21.46
C LYS A 89 9.51 14.71 -21.23
N VAL A 90 9.36 15.41 -20.11
CA VAL A 90 10.01 16.69 -19.83
C VAL A 90 10.86 16.62 -18.57
N GLY A 91 10.28 16.25 -17.43
CA GLY A 91 10.92 16.36 -16.12
C GLY A 91 12.20 15.53 -15.95
N LEU A 92 12.35 14.45 -16.73
CA LEU A 92 13.53 13.60 -16.75
C LEU A 92 14.33 13.70 -18.06
N SER A 93 14.04 14.68 -18.91
CA SER A 93 14.81 14.90 -20.14
C SER A 93 16.19 15.49 -19.85
N THR A 94 17.11 15.34 -20.80
CA THR A 94 18.44 15.96 -20.73
C THR A 94 18.40 17.49 -20.87
N GLU A 95 17.30 18.04 -21.39
CA GLU A 95 17.07 19.48 -21.46
C GLU A 95 16.71 20.04 -20.07
N PHE A 96 15.84 19.35 -19.33
CA PHE A 96 15.40 19.79 -18.01
C PHE A 96 16.43 19.48 -16.92
N LEU A 97 17.10 18.32 -16.99
CA LEU A 97 18.17 17.91 -16.09
C LEU A 97 19.49 17.82 -16.89
N PRO A 98 20.32 18.87 -16.92
CA PRO A 98 21.58 18.82 -17.66
C PRO A 98 22.63 17.95 -16.94
N GLY A 99 23.57 17.42 -17.72
CA GLY A 99 24.74 16.68 -17.23
C GLY A 99 24.52 15.17 -17.07
N PRO A 100 25.46 14.45 -16.43
CA PRO A 100 25.46 12.98 -16.37
C PRO A 100 24.22 12.39 -15.72
N ILE A 101 23.65 13.07 -14.71
CA ILE A 101 22.43 12.64 -14.05
C ILE A 101 21.21 12.73 -14.96
N GLY A 102 21.18 13.71 -15.86
CA GLY A 102 20.17 13.87 -16.90
C GLY A 102 20.14 12.73 -17.89
N VAL A 103 21.32 12.28 -18.34
CA VAL A 103 21.44 11.14 -19.25
C VAL A 103 20.89 9.87 -18.59
N LEU A 104 21.21 9.65 -17.31
CA LEU A 104 20.67 8.53 -16.55
C LEU A 104 19.15 8.64 -16.37
N ALA A 105 18.65 9.82 -15.96
CA ALA A 105 17.23 10.08 -15.78
C ALA A 105 16.44 9.86 -17.08
N HIS A 106 16.95 10.36 -18.20
CA HIS A 106 16.33 10.20 -19.51
C HIS A 106 16.30 8.73 -19.95
N THR A 107 17.38 7.97 -19.69
CA THR A 107 17.41 6.53 -19.95
C THR A 107 16.31 5.79 -19.19
N TRP A 108 16.09 6.12 -17.92
CA TRP A 108 14.99 5.56 -17.14
C TRP A 108 13.62 6.03 -17.62
N ALA A 109 13.49 7.29 -18.03
CA ALA A 109 12.26 7.81 -18.60
C ALA A 109 11.84 7.06 -19.87
N CYS A 110 12.79 6.79 -20.79
CA CYS A 110 12.55 5.95 -21.97
C CYS A 110 12.08 4.54 -21.57
N ARG A 111 12.79 3.90 -20.63
CA ARG A 111 12.43 2.56 -20.17
C ARG A 111 11.06 2.50 -19.51
N TRP A 112 10.72 3.46 -18.66
CA TRP A 112 9.39 3.50 -18.04
C TRP A 112 8.30 3.82 -19.06
N THR A 113 8.59 4.63 -20.07
CA THR A 113 7.69 4.85 -21.21
C THR A 113 7.40 3.54 -21.94
N GLU A 114 8.43 2.72 -22.21
CA GLU A 114 8.25 1.39 -22.80
C GLU A 114 7.37 0.47 -21.92
N ARG A 115 7.48 0.56 -20.58
CA ARG A 115 6.60 -0.20 -19.66
C ARG A 115 5.14 0.23 -19.76
N PHE A 116 4.88 1.53 -19.92
CA PHE A 116 3.52 2.03 -20.13
C PHE A 116 2.97 1.60 -21.49
N GLU A 117 3.80 1.61 -22.54
CA GLU A 117 3.42 1.17 -23.88
C GLU A 117 3.17 -0.35 -23.95
N SER A 118 3.96 -1.15 -23.23
CA SER A 118 3.79 -2.61 -23.14
C SER A 118 2.60 -3.04 -22.27
N GLY A 119 2.06 -2.12 -21.46
CA GLY A 119 1.01 -2.41 -20.48
C GLY A 119 1.51 -3.13 -19.21
N GLU A 120 2.82 -3.20 -19.00
CA GLU A 120 3.40 -3.60 -17.70
C GLU A 120 3.15 -2.53 -16.64
N PHE A 121 3.19 -1.25 -17.02
CA PHE A 121 2.70 -0.13 -16.23
C PHE A 121 1.38 0.38 -16.80
N LEU A 122 0.41 0.68 -15.94
CA LEU A 122 -0.90 1.18 -16.34
C LEU A 122 -1.31 2.35 -15.45
N VAL A 123 -1.93 3.38 -16.02
CA VAL A 123 -2.62 4.42 -15.24
C VAL A 123 -4.11 4.12 -15.22
N ARG A 124 -4.72 4.17 -14.02
CA ARG A 124 -6.17 4.08 -13.87
C ARG A 124 -6.69 5.24 -13.03
N ASN A 125 -7.55 6.05 -13.65
CA ASN A 125 -8.18 7.20 -13.02
C ASN A 125 -9.48 6.79 -12.32
N SER A 126 -9.75 7.44 -11.20
CA SER A 126 -11.04 7.39 -10.51
C SER A 126 -11.28 8.72 -9.79
N THR A 127 -12.52 9.21 -9.86
CA THR A 127 -12.91 10.44 -9.16
C THR A 127 -13.00 10.25 -7.65
N PHE A 128 -13.14 9.02 -7.16
CA PHE A 128 -13.23 8.71 -5.73
C PHE A 128 -12.02 9.17 -4.94
N TRP A 129 -10.82 9.09 -5.54
CA TRP A 129 -9.59 9.56 -4.89
C TRP A 129 -9.64 11.05 -4.50
N THR A 130 -10.45 11.83 -5.22
CA THR A 130 -10.65 13.27 -5.03
C THR A 130 -12.02 13.63 -4.42
N LEU A 131 -12.80 12.63 -3.99
CA LEU A 131 -13.98 12.87 -3.15
C LEU A 131 -13.58 13.13 -1.69
N PRO A 132 -14.44 13.75 -0.86
CA PRO A 132 -14.17 13.93 0.56
C PRO A 132 -14.31 12.63 1.37
N CYS A 133 -14.81 11.55 0.75
CA CYS A 133 -15.04 10.26 1.38
C CYS A 133 -13.77 9.65 1.97
N ASP A 134 -13.94 8.97 3.10
CA ASP A 134 -12.95 8.01 3.59
C ASP A 134 -13.06 6.69 2.80
N PHE A 135 -12.10 5.78 3.00
CA PHE A 135 -12.09 4.54 2.21
C PHE A 135 -13.09 3.49 2.70
N ALA A 136 -13.77 3.69 3.83
CA ALA A 136 -14.89 2.84 4.24
C ALA A 136 -16.10 3.01 3.30
N GLU A 137 -16.22 4.18 2.68
CA GLU A 137 -17.30 4.51 1.76
C GLU A 137 -17.03 4.03 0.31
N LEU A 138 -15.87 3.42 0.03
CA LEU A 138 -15.49 2.96 -1.31
C LEU A 138 -16.53 2.02 -1.91
N ALA A 139 -16.99 1.03 -1.14
CA ALA A 139 -17.95 0.03 -1.61
C ALA A 139 -19.30 0.64 -2.01
N ALA A 140 -19.70 1.74 -1.35
CA ALA A 140 -20.95 2.43 -1.61
C ALA A 140 -20.87 3.41 -2.79
N ASN A 141 -19.69 4.01 -3.01
CA ASN A 141 -19.52 5.08 -3.99
C ASN A 141 -18.88 4.64 -5.32
N GLU A 142 -18.02 3.62 -5.33
CA GLU A 142 -17.32 3.20 -6.55
C GLU A 142 -17.02 1.70 -6.60
N ARG A 143 -18.07 0.93 -6.91
CA ARG A 143 -17.97 -0.54 -6.97
C ARG A 143 -16.93 -1.04 -7.97
N THR A 144 -16.83 -0.41 -9.14
CA THR A 144 -15.85 -0.79 -10.17
C THR A 144 -14.41 -0.65 -9.68
N LEU A 145 -14.11 0.40 -8.90
CA LEU A 145 -12.80 0.58 -8.30
C LEU A 145 -12.54 -0.46 -7.20
N LEU A 146 -13.53 -0.74 -6.36
CA LEU A 146 -13.41 -1.81 -5.35
C LEU A 146 -13.09 -3.17 -5.99
N ASP A 147 -13.81 -3.54 -7.04
CA ASP A 147 -13.62 -4.80 -7.74
C ASP A 147 -12.22 -4.84 -8.38
N ALA A 148 -11.76 -3.73 -8.98
CA ALA A 148 -10.41 -3.59 -9.53
C ALA A 148 -9.29 -3.73 -8.47
N LEU A 149 -9.45 -3.11 -7.29
CA LEU A 149 -8.48 -3.24 -6.20
C LEU A 149 -8.48 -4.65 -5.61
N THR A 150 -9.66 -5.30 -5.55
CA THR A 150 -9.81 -6.69 -5.07
C THR A 150 -9.13 -7.70 -5.98
N GLN A 151 -8.96 -7.39 -7.28
CA GLN A 151 -8.22 -8.21 -8.22
C GLN A 151 -6.69 -8.06 -8.11
N SER A 152 -6.19 -7.10 -7.33
CA SER A 152 -4.75 -6.95 -7.12
C SER A 152 -4.20 -8.01 -6.15
N ASP A 153 -2.93 -8.36 -6.28
CA ASP A 153 -2.22 -9.17 -5.28
C ASP A 153 -1.73 -8.31 -4.13
N VAL A 154 -1.35 -7.06 -4.44
CA VAL A 154 -0.88 -6.05 -3.49
C VAL A 154 -1.43 -4.68 -3.83
N VAL A 155 -1.84 -3.93 -2.81
CA VAL A 155 -2.31 -2.54 -2.90
C VAL A 155 -1.47 -1.69 -1.95
N VAL A 156 -0.78 -0.69 -2.49
CA VAL A 156 0.10 0.23 -1.75
C VAL A 156 -0.53 1.61 -1.73
N PHE A 157 -0.81 2.12 -0.53
CA PHE A 157 -1.24 3.49 -0.31
C PHE A 157 -0.04 4.36 0.09
N LYS A 158 0.22 5.40 -0.69
CA LYS A 158 1.33 6.33 -0.46
C LYS A 158 0.88 7.54 0.36
N GLY A 159 1.71 8.00 1.27
CA GLY A 159 1.56 9.33 1.88
C GLY A 159 0.52 9.46 2.98
N ASP A 160 0.41 10.69 3.49
CA ASP A 160 -0.35 11.01 4.70
C ASP A 160 -1.86 11.12 4.43
N LEU A 161 -2.27 11.74 3.33
CA LEU A 161 -3.69 11.89 2.99
C LEU A 161 -4.38 10.54 2.76
N ASN A 162 -3.72 9.63 2.04
CA ASN A 162 -4.24 8.27 1.87
C ASN A 162 -4.36 7.55 3.22
N TYR A 163 -3.40 7.71 4.13
CA TYR A 163 -3.50 7.13 5.47
C TYR A 163 -4.67 7.68 6.26
N ARG A 164 -4.88 9.00 6.24
CA ARG A 164 -6.02 9.65 6.90
C ARG A 164 -7.34 9.08 6.37
N LYS A 165 -7.48 8.93 5.05
CA LYS A 165 -8.66 8.30 4.44
C LYS A 165 -8.79 6.79 4.76
N LEU A 166 -7.69 6.06 4.90
CA LEU A 166 -7.71 4.65 5.32
C LEU A 166 -8.31 4.47 6.73
N VAL A 167 -8.05 5.42 7.62
CA VAL A 167 -8.48 5.35 9.04
C VAL A 167 -9.64 6.31 9.36
N GLY A 168 -10.21 6.97 8.36
CA GLY A 168 -11.32 7.91 8.51
C GLY A 168 -11.00 9.19 9.30
N ASP A 169 -9.72 9.55 9.45
CA ASP A 169 -9.24 10.79 10.08
C ASP A 169 -9.82 11.05 11.49
N ARG A 170 -9.92 9.99 12.31
CA ARG A 170 -10.55 10.03 13.65
C ARG A 170 -9.51 10.04 14.77
N SER A 171 -9.95 10.45 15.97
CA SER A 171 -9.14 10.42 17.20
C SER A 171 -8.94 9.00 17.75
N TRP A 172 -8.14 8.19 17.05
CA TRP A 172 -7.76 6.85 17.48
C TRP A 172 -6.71 6.90 18.60
N ILE A 173 -6.71 5.90 19.49
CA ILE A 173 -5.66 5.71 20.47
C ILE A 173 -4.53 4.91 19.78
N PRO A 174 -3.33 5.48 19.60
CA PRO A 174 -2.34 4.93 18.67
C PRO A 174 -1.83 3.53 19.00
N ASP A 175 -1.76 3.17 20.28
CA ASP A 175 -1.29 1.88 20.76
C ASP A 175 -2.40 0.90 21.16
N ASN A 176 -3.67 1.25 20.88
CA ASN A 176 -4.82 0.40 21.19
C ASN A 176 -5.11 -0.58 20.02
N PRO A 177 -5.00 -1.91 20.23
CA PRO A 177 -5.25 -2.89 19.17
C PRO A 177 -6.67 -2.88 18.60
N GLN A 178 -7.68 -2.62 19.43
CA GLN A 178 -9.07 -2.55 18.98
C GLN A 178 -9.30 -1.33 18.09
N HIS A 179 -8.67 -0.20 18.40
CA HIS A 179 -8.74 1.00 17.55
C HIS A 179 -8.07 0.75 16.20
N LYS A 180 -6.91 0.08 16.17
CA LYS A 180 -6.25 -0.37 14.93
C LYS A 180 -7.19 -1.23 14.08
N LEU A 181 -7.83 -2.24 14.69
CA LEU A 181 -8.76 -3.11 13.98
C LEU A 181 -9.97 -2.36 13.43
N ASN A 182 -10.60 -1.51 14.25
CA ASN A 182 -11.76 -0.74 13.82
C ASN A 182 -11.41 0.22 12.67
N ALA A 183 -10.23 0.85 12.74
CA ALA A 183 -9.74 1.75 11.69
C ALA A 183 -9.52 1.01 10.36
N PHE A 184 -8.92 -0.19 10.38
CA PHE A 184 -8.57 -0.94 9.17
C PHE A 184 -9.60 -1.99 8.72
N ARG A 185 -10.68 -2.18 9.47
CA ARG A 185 -11.76 -3.12 9.12
C ARG A 185 -12.34 -2.88 7.72
N PRO A 186 -12.65 -1.64 7.29
CA PRO A 186 -13.20 -1.41 5.96
C PRO A 186 -12.24 -1.77 4.82
N MET A 187 -10.94 -1.84 5.13
CA MET A 187 -9.86 -2.08 4.18
C MET A 187 -9.39 -3.54 4.12
N GLN A 188 -10.14 -4.47 4.72
CA GLN A 188 -9.97 -5.91 4.52
C GLN A 188 -10.50 -6.34 3.13
N LEU A 189 -10.03 -5.67 2.07
CA LEU A 189 -10.53 -5.80 0.69
C LEU A 189 -10.64 -7.27 0.25
N GLY A 190 -11.76 -7.63 -0.35
CA GLY A 190 -12.04 -8.97 -0.87
C GLY A 190 -12.20 -10.08 0.17
N ARG A 191 -12.21 -9.77 1.47
CA ARG A 191 -12.32 -10.77 2.54
C ARG A 191 -13.68 -10.69 3.21
N THR A 192 -14.27 -11.86 3.46
CA THR A 192 -15.43 -11.98 4.33
C THR A 192 -14.99 -11.83 5.77
N VAL A 193 -15.68 -10.96 6.49
CA VAL A 193 -15.52 -10.76 7.93
C VAL A 193 -16.81 -11.25 8.58
N SER A 194 -16.73 -12.23 9.45
CA SER A 194 -17.87 -12.75 10.21
C SER A 194 -18.41 -11.69 11.18
N SER A 195 -19.59 -11.93 11.74
CA SER A 195 -20.29 -10.97 12.61
C SER A 195 -19.53 -10.59 13.88
N ASP A 196 -18.62 -11.45 14.34
CA ASP A 196 -17.70 -11.24 15.46
C ASP A 196 -16.41 -10.50 15.05
N GLY A 197 -16.24 -10.17 13.78
CA GLY A 197 -15.09 -9.44 13.26
C GLY A 197 -13.95 -10.32 12.77
N LEU A 198 -14.07 -11.64 12.87
CA LEU A 198 -13.07 -12.58 12.37
C LEU A 198 -13.02 -12.64 10.85
N ILE A 199 -11.83 -12.86 10.28
CA ILE A 199 -11.73 -13.20 8.86
C ILE A 199 -12.29 -14.62 8.73
N ASP A 200 -13.45 -14.75 8.07
CA ASP A 200 -14.23 -15.99 7.95
C ASP A 200 -13.62 -16.99 6.94
N CYS A 201 -12.35 -16.80 6.58
CA CYS A 201 -11.66 -17.64 5.63
C CYS A 201 -10.63 -18.51 6.35
N LYS A 202 -10.42 -19.74 5.87
CA LYS A 202 -9.45 -20.68 6.46
C LYS A 202 -8.03 -20.14 6.31
N CYS A 203 -7.58 -19.35 7.27
CA CYS A 203 -6.20 -18.95 7.41
C CYS A 203 -5.40 -20.15 7.92
N THR A 204 -4.64 -20.81 7.06
CA THR A 204 -3.52 -21.63 7.53
C THR A 204 -2.39 -20.66 7.84
N PRO A 205 -2.03 -20.42 9.12
CA PRO A 205 -0.75 -19.78 9.40
C PRO A 205 0.29 -20.67 8.73
N VAL A 206 1.13 -20.11 7.85
CA VAL A 206 2.29 -20.85 7.36
C VAL A 206 3.18 -21.07 8.57
N SER A 207 3.03 -22.23 9.22
CA SER A 207 3.70 -22.58 10.45
C SER A 207 5.20 -22.54 10.22
N GLU A 208 5.90 -21.66 10.92
CA GLU A 208 7.27 -21.98 11.28
C GLU A 208 7.23 -23.22 12.18
N SER A 209 8.22 -24.07 12.02
CA SER A 209 8.49 -25.26 12.82
C SER A 209 8.95 -24.87 14.24
N THR A 210 8.15 -24.09 14.95
CA THR A 210 8.34 -23.79 16.36
C THR A 210 7.10 -24.27 17.10
N SER A 211 7.35 -25.05 18.14
CA SER A 211 6.41 -25.79 18.98
C SER A 211 5.51 -24.90 19.84
N ASP A 212 5.10 -23.73 19.35
CA ASP A 212 4.36 -22.74 20.11
C ASP A 212 3.05 -22.40 19.40
N SER A 213 2.02 -23.17 19.74
CA SER A 213 0.65 -23.04 19.26
C SER A 213 -0.06 -21.80 19.85
N ARG A 214 0.61 -20.65 19.88
CA ARG A 214 0.03 -19.38 20.37
C ARG A 214 -0.61 -18.63 19.20
N MET A 215 -1.88 -18.27 19.36
CA MET A 215 -2.60 -17.41 18.42
C MET A 215 -1.91 -16.04 18.32
N PRO A 216 -1.90 -15.38 17.14
CA PRO A 216 -1.34 -14.03 16.99
C PRO A 216 -2.03 -13.02 17.91
N PRO A 217 -1.37 -11.90 18.28
CA PRO A 217 -2.04 -10.84 19.01
C PRO A 217 -3.07 -10.12 18.14
N LEU A 218 -4.08 -9.55 18.78
CA LEU A 218 -5.13 -8.77 18.11
C LEU A 218 -4.51 -7.65 17.25
N GLY A 219 -4.92 -7.53 15.99
CA GLY A 219 -4.38 -6.53 15.06
C GLY A 219 -3.00 -6.85 14.49
N ALA A 220 -2.44 -8.04 14.76
CA ALA A 220 -1.22 -8.49 14.10
C ALA A 220 -1.46 -8.76 12.60
N PRO A 221 -0.51 -8.41 11.72
CA PRO A 221 -0.55 -8.86 10.34
C PRO A 221 -0.47 -10.40 10.26
N VAL A 222 -1.24 -10.99 9.35
CA VAL A 222 -1.23 -12.45 9.12
C VAL A 222 -1.11 -12.77 7.63
N ASP A 223 -0.44 -13.86 7.27
CA ASP A 223 -0.34 -14.33 5.89
C ASP A 223 -1.53 -15.24 5.56
N CYS A 224 -2.70 -14.63 5.35
CA CYS A 224 -3.93 -15.36 5.10
C CYS A 224 -4.36 -15.33 3.61
N ARG A 225 -4.65 -16.51 3.06
CA ARG A 225 -5.18 -16.71 1.70
C ARG A 225 -6.64 -17.15 1.77
N CYS A 226 -7.53 -16.17 1.70
CA CYS A 226 -8.95 -16.48 1.57
C CYS A 226 -9.22 -16.98 0.15
N HIS A 227 -9.35 -18.30 -0.04
CA HIS A 227 -9.87 -18.85 -1.27
C HIS A 227 -11.39 -18.81 -1.20
N ASN A 228 -12.01 -18.07 -2.12
CA ASN A 228 -13.46 -18.09 -2.30
C ASN A 228 -13.77 -19.06 -3.44
N GLU A 229 -14.74 -19.97 -3.29
CA GLU A 229 -15.10 -20.92 -4.37
C GLU A 229 -15.55 -20.19 -5.66
N SER A 230 -15.97 -18.91 -5.52
CA SER A 230 -16.41 -18.03 -6.60
C SER A 230 -15.31 -17.14 -7.22
N SER A 231 -14.11 -17.08 -6.64
CA SER A 231 -12.97 -16.33 -7.22
C SER A 231 -11.65 -17.08 -7.01
N PRO A 232 -10.94 -17.46 -8.09
CA PRO A 232 -9.68 -18.19 -7.97
C PRO A 232 -8.52 -17.34 -7.41
N SER A 233 -8.65 -16.01 -7.37
CA SER A 233 -7.61 -15.11 -6.84
C SER A 233 -7.72 -14.88 -5.33
N SER A 234 -6.58 -14.89 -4.64
CA SER A 234 -6.50 -14.53 -3.22
C SER A 234 -6.66 -13.02 -3.05
N PRO A 235 -7.43 -12.53 -2.07
CA PRO A 235 -7.59 -11.10 -1.82
C PRO A 235 -6.26 -10.37 -1.57
N PRO A 236 -6.14 -9.07 -1.89
CA PRO A 236 -4.87 -8.35 -1.89
C PRO A 236 -4.22 -8.24 -0.50
N LEU A 237 -2.90 -8.15 -0.44
CA LEU A 237 -2.23 -7.47 0.68
C LEU A 237 -2.48 -5.97 0.56
N VAL A 238 -2.80 -5.31 1.66
CA VAL A 238 -2.97 -3.84 1.67
C VAL A 238 -1.94 -3.24 2.61
N ILE A 239 -1.20 -2.23 2.13
CA ILE A 239 -0.08 -1.62 2.83
C ILE A 239 -0.20 -0.11 2.76
N ALA A 240 0.19 0.59 3.83
CA ALA A 240 0.48 2.02 3.78
C ALA A 240 1.98 2.29 3.96
N LEU A 241 2.50 3.16 3.09
CA LEU A 241 3.81 3.78 3.19
C LEU A 241 3.62 5.27 3.46
N ARG A 242 3.82 5.69 4.70
CA ARG A 242 3.47 7.03 5.16
C ARG A 242 4.63 7.69 5.88
N VAL A 243 4.80 8.99 5.66
CA VAL A 243 5.47 9.89 6.59
C VAL A 243 4.39 10.67 7.35
N ALA A 244 4.48 10.70 8.68
CA ALA A 244 3.46 11.28 9.55
C ALA A 244 3.41 12.81 9.41
N LYS A 245 2.28 13.33 8.94
CA LYS A 245 2.02 14.78 8.75
C LYS A 245 0.65 15.21 9.31
N ALA A 246 0.02 14.35 10.11
CA ALA A 246 -1.29 14.58 10.71
C ALA A 246 -1.44 13.82 12.04
N ASP A 247 -2.27 14.36 12.93
CA ASP A 247 -2.58 13.93 14.29
C ASP A 247 -3.45 12.67 14.37
N VAL A 248 -3.16 11.70 13.50
CA VAL A 248 -3.81 10.40 13.48
C VAL A 248 -2.77 9.30 13.34
N ALA A 249 -2.88 8.24 14.14
CA ALA A 249 -2.05 7.05 14.05
C ALA A 249 -2.75 5.86 14.71
N VAL A 250 -2.47 4.65 14.22
CA VAL A 250 -2.85 3.39 14.86
C VAL A 250 -1.73 2.36 14.73
N GLY A 251 -1.68 1.42 15.67
CA GLY A 251 -0.79 0.27 15.62
C GLY A 251 0.65 0.53 16.07
N LEU A 252 0.90 1.60 16.83
CA LEU A 252 2.18 1.75 17.54
C LEU A 252 2.27 0.76 18.69
N SER A 253 3.48 0.36 19.08
CA SER A 253 3.66 -0.29 20.38
C SER A 253 3.57 0.76 21.50
N PRO A 254 3.12 0.39 22.71
CA PRO A 254 3.09 1.30 23.85
C PRO A 254 4.48 1.88 24.17
N GLU A 255 5.54 1.11 23.94
CA GLU A 255 6.92 1.56 24.10
C GLU A 255 7.29 2.63 23.06
N MET A 256 6.98 2.39 21.80
CA MET A 256 7.26 3.35 20.72
C MET A 256 6.48 4.64 20.94
N LEU A 257 5.19 4.56 21.31
CA LEU A 257 4.37 5.74 21.60
C LEU A 257 4.98 6.56 22.74
N ARG A 258 5.33 5.93 23.86
CA ARG A 258 6.03 6.62 24.97
C ARG A 258 7.31 7.30 24.50
N LYS A 259 8.13 6.60 23.69
CA LYS A 259 9.39 7.14 23.18
C LYS A 259 9.15 8.41 22.36
N VAL A 260 8.33 8.36 21.32
CA VAL A 260 8.13 9.49 20.42
C VAL A 260 7.41 10.66 21.09
N THR A 261 6.46 10.39 21.98
CA THR A 261 5.78 11.44 22.77
C THR A 261 6.72 12.11 23.78
N THR A 262 7.70 11.39 24.33
CA THR A 262 8.73 12.00 25.20
C THR A 262 9.68 12.90 24.41
N GLU A 263 10.01 12.51 23.16
CA GLU A 263 10.85 13.32 22.28
C GLU A 263 10.13 14.58 21.77
N SER A 264 8.85 14.46 21.41
CA SER A 264 8.03 15.58 20.93
C SER A 264 6.54 15.28 21.07
N SER A 265 5.77 16.21 21.65
CA SER A 265 4.30 16.09 21.73
C SER A 265 3.65 16.02 20.35
N ASP A 266 4.26 16.66 19.34
CA ASP A 266 3.67 16.85 18.01
C ASP A 266 4.32 15.92 16.97
N TRP A 267 4.99 14.85 17.42
CA TRP A 267 5.77 13.94 16.57
C TRP A 267 5.08 13.51 15.27
N TRP A 268 3.77 13.28 15.31
CA TRP A 268 2.96 12.80 14.18
C TRP A 268 2.65 13.86 13.10
N THR A 269 2.97 15.14 13.32
CA THR A 269 2.74 16.24 12.36
C THR A 269 4.03 16.83 11.80
N LEU A 270 5.20 16.44 12.33
CA LEU A 270 6.50 17.00 11.96
C LEU A 270 7.04 16.56 10.60
N GLY A 271 6.45 15.55 9.95
CA GLY A 271 7.00 14.99 8.72
C GLY A 271 8.30 14.21 8.91
N ARG A 272 8.62 13.79 10.16
CA ARG A 272 9.87 13.10 10.50
C ARG A 272 9.73 11.59 10.63
N TYR A 273 8.59 11.11 11.14
CA TYR A 273 8.40 9.71 11.49
C TYR A 273 7.68 8.95 10.38
N GLY A 274 8.11 7.72 10.13
CA GLY A 274 7.65 6.88 9.03
C GLY A 274 6.86 5.65 9.49
N PHE A 275 5.96 5.19 8.62
CA PHE A 275 5.18 3.98 8.76
C PHE A 275 5.37 3.12 7.51
N VAL A 276 5.77 1.87 7.72
CA VAL A 276 5.51 0.76 6.79
C VAL A 276 4.53 -0.13 7.53
N GLN A 277 3.26 -0.10 7.15
CA GLN A 277 2.20 -0.74 7.92
C GLN A 277 1.36 -1.66 7.03
N LEU A 278 1.25 -2.93 7.42
CA LEU A 278 0.29 -3.86 6.85
C LEU A 278 -1.10 -3.54 7.42
N ILE A 279 -2.03 -3.32 6.49
CA ILE A 279 -3.42 -2.97 6.76
C ILE A 279 -4.32 -4.19 6.61
N SER A 280 -3.97 -5.09 5.69
CA SER A 280 -4.75 -6.31 5.43
C SER A 280 -3.85 -7.43 4.89
N PRO A 281 -4.01 -8.68 5.37
CA PRO A 281 -4.96 -9.09 6.40
C PRO A 281 -4.44 -8.87 7.84
N LEU A 282 -5.36 -8.60 8.76
CA LEU A 282 -5.08 -8.53 10.20
C LEU A 282 -5.78 -9.68 10.96
N TYR A 283 -5.23 -10.07 12.10
CA TYR A 283 -5.88 -11.00 13.02
C TYR A 283 -6.90 -10.30 13.90
N PHE A 284 -8.15 -10.75 13.88
CA PHE A 284 -9.27 -10.13 14.62
C PHE A 284 -9.69 -10.88 15.90
N GLY A 285 -9.04 -12.01 16.23
CA GLY A 285 -9.31 -12.78 17.46
C GLY A 285 -10.14 -14.02 17.23
#